data_AF-A0A9P6ZG48-F1
#
_entry.id   AF-A0A9P6ZG48-F1
#
_cell.length_a   1.000
_cell.length_b   1.000
_cell.length_c   1.000
_cell.angle_alpha   90.00
_cell.angle_beta   90.00
_cell.angle_gamma   90.00
#
_symmetry.space_group_name_H-M   'P 1'
#
loop_
_entity.id
_entity.type
_entity.pdbx_description
1 polymer ?
#
loop_
_entity_poly.entity_id
_entity_poly.type
_entity_poly.pdbx_seq_one_letter_code
_entity_poly.pdbx_strand_id
1 'polypeptide(L)'
;MSFFNDIGCNNTWLSHLQTALTHLPHSIPLGNSNFEHYAPDPERVELYGSTEAALNNALEVTCAPGLIAVVDVLMAALNEFPNSTLLQKWVRDLYRTAVYHYKCAKQPVPSPTNTENTTAAATAAPLTELGYNNAKGDSEALNIDAGDYEDFPDPVAQGPGGHPIDTKLLSLAIRCYKKDDPSKAHMFHCAGTNTGCTTAWKSKNWVKRRILVHAATCEHLPCKLKEKLDGGLAMDAPSAKSAVLNCATANSKAPHSSSGIAVTTKSQPSVAPLTKKAQIEALTAQLHADVVQLFCG
;
A
#
# COMPACT_ATOMS: atom_id res chain seq x y z
N MET A 1 23.85 -16.56 -12.74
CA MET A 1 22.96 -17.28 -11.81
C MET A 1 21.53 -17.00 -12.23
N SER A 2 20.79 -18.05 -12.54
CA SER A 2 19.55 -18.03 -13.30
C SER A 2 18.36 -17.61 -12.42
N PHE A 3 17.91 -16.36 -12.57
CA PHE A 3 16.69 -15.82 -11.93
C PHE A 3 15.39 -16.30 -12.60
N PHE A 4 15.47 -17.00 -13.73
CA PHE A 4 14.31 -17.30 -14.59
C PHE A 4 13.67 -18.69 -14.39
N ASN A 5 14.11 -19.48 -13.39
CA ASN A 5 13.54 -20.81 -13.14
C ASN A 5 12.32 -20.82 -12.21
N ASP A 6 11.77 -19.66 -11.85
CA ASP A 6 10.67 -19.55 -10.88
C ASP A 6 9.26 -19.57 -11.49
N ILE A 7 9.11 -20.00 -12.76
CA ILE A 7 7.78 -20.17 -13.37
C ILE A 7 6.93 -21.17 -12.57
N GLY A 8 7.55 -22.20 -11.98
CA GLY A 8 6.88 -23.15 -11.09
C GLY A 8 6.40 -22.53 -9.76
N CYS A 9 6.99 -21.41 -9.33
CA CYS A 9 6.64 -20.74 -8.08
C CYS A 9 5.29 -20.00 -8.20
N ASN A 10 4.98 -19.44 -9.37
CA ASN A 10 3.76 -18.65 -9.58
C ASN A 10 2.48 -19.49 -9.40
N ASN A 11 2.46 -20.72 -9.91
CA ASN A 11 1.30 -21.60 -9.79
C ASN A 11 1.01 -21.99 -8.33
N THR A 12 2.07 -22.19 -7.53
CA THR A 12 1.94 -22.47 -6.10
C THR A 12 1.30 -21.30 -5.36
N TRP A 13 1.77 -20.08 -5.60
CA TRP A 13 1.20 -18.88 -4.95
C TRP A 13 -0.23 -18.60 -5.39
N LEU A 14 -0.58 -18.80 -6.67
CA LEU A 14 -1.95 -18.66 -7.15
C LEU A 14 -2.88 -19.69 -6.52
N SER A 15 -2.46 -20.96 -6.41
CA SER A 15 -3.23 -22.02 -5.74
C SER A 15 -3.44 -21.72 -4.25
N HIS A 16 -2.40 -21.24 -3.57
CA HIS A 16 -2.48 -20.80 -2.18
C HIS A 16 -3.45 -19.63 -2.02
N LEU A 17 -3.38 -18.64 -2.92
CA LEU A 17 -4.28 -17.50 -2.93
C LEU A 17 -5.72 -17.94 -3.16
N GLN A 18 -5.97 -18.78 -4.18
CA GLN A 18 -7.30 -19.32 -4.47
C GLN A 18 -7.90 -20.02 -3.25
N THR A 19 -7.12 -20.91 -2.62
CA THR A 19 -7.53 -21.64 -1.42
C THR A 19 -7.85 -20.69 -0.27
N ALA A 20 -6.96 -19.73 0.00
CA ALA A 20 -7.14 -18.74 1.05
C ALA A 20 -8.40 -17.88 0.83
N LEU A 21 -8.66 -17.47 -0.41
CA LEU A 21 -9.80 -16.61 -0.74
C LEU A 21 -11.13 -17.38 -0.76
N THR A 22 -11.15 -18.65 -1.17
CA THR A 22 -12.36 -19.50 -1.21
C THR A 22 -12.92 -19.76 0.20
N HIS A 23 -12.05 -19.78 1.20
CA HIS A 23 -12.40 -20.05 2.59
C HIS A 23 -12.40 -18.80 3.48
N LEU A 24 -12.37 -17.60 2.88
CA LEU A 24 -12.40 -16.35 3.64
C LEU A 24 -13.62 -16.34 4.60
N PRO A 25 -13.43 -15.87 5.86
CA PRO A 25 -14.54 -15.74 6.79
C PRO A 25 -15.66 -14.86 6.22
N HIS A 26 -16.91 -15.31 6.30
CA HIS A 26 -18.11 -14.58 5.86
C HIS A 26 -18.28 -13.19 6.50
N SER A 27 -17.51 -12.88 7.55
CA SER A 27 -17.50 -11.57 8.21
C SER A 27 -16.81 -10.46 7.39
N ILE A 28 -16.18 -10.79 6.26
CA ILE A 28 -15.50 -9.82 5.41
C ILE A 28 -16.51 -9.37 4.34
N PRO A 29 -16.86 -8.06 4.28
CA PRO A 29 -17.79 -7.57 3.29
C PRO A 29 -17.18 -7.73 1.90
N LEU A 30 -17.79 -8.60 1.08
CA LEU A 30 -17.44 -8.75 -0.33
C LEU A 30 -18.23 -7.69 -1.12
N GLY A 31 -17.53 -6.91 -1.95
CA GLY A 31 -18.19 -5.99 -2.88
C GLY A 31 -18.92 -6.74 -3.99
N ASN A 32 -19.92 -6.09 -4.58
CA ASN A 32 -20.85 -6.71 -5.53
C ASN A 32 -20.39 -6.63 -7.00
N SER A 33 -19.11 -6.32 -7.26
CA SER A 33 -18.56 -6.25 -8.60
C SER A 33 -18.12 -7.62 -9.09
N ASN A 34 -18.53 -7.97 -10.32
CA ASN A 34 -18.27 -9.27 -10.92
C ASN A 34 -17.10 -9.18 -11.91
N PHE A 35 -15.99 -9.88 -11.63
CA PHE A 35 -14.86 -10.05 -12.56
C PHE A 35 -15.01 -11.33 -13.40
N GLU A 36 -16.15 -12.02 -13.27
CA GLU A 36 -16.49 -13.14 -14.10
C GLU A 36 -16.44 -12.71 -15.57
N HIS A 37 -15.55 -13.36 -16.34
CA HIS A 37 -15.25 -13.03 -17.74
C HIS A 37 -14.61 -11.64 -17.97
N TYR A 38 -13.91 -11.08 -16.99
CA TYR A 38 -13.20 -9.81 -17.18
C TYR A 38 -12.21 -9.89 -18.35
N ALA A 39 -12.35 -8.95 -19.28
CA ALA A 39 -11.38 -8.65 -20.31
C ALA A 39 -11.02 -7.16 -20.20
N PRO A 40 -9.72 -6.79 -20.26
CA PRO A 40 -9.32 -5.39 -20.27
C PRO A 40 -9.99 -4.64 -21.43
N ASP A 41 -10.60 -3.50 -21.11
CA ASP A 41 -11.18 -2.61 -22.10
C ASP A 41 -10.09 -2.15 -23.10
N PRO A 42 -10.26 -2.40 -24.41
CA PRO A 42 -9.29 -2.01 -25.44
C PRO A 42 -8.91 -0.52 -25.39
N GLU A 43 -9.85 0.37 -25.08
CA GLU A 43 -9.58 1.80 -24.96
C GLU A 43 -8.64 2.10 -23.79
N ARG A 44 -8.78 1.36 -22.68
CA ARG A 44 -7.88 1.47 -21.54
C ARG A 44 -6.52 0.84 -21.84
N VAL A 45 -6.47 -0.25 -22.59
CA VAL A 45 -5.21 -0.84 -23.06
C VAL A 45 -4.43 0.16 -23.92
N GLU A 46 -5.10 0.84 -24.84
CA GLU A 46 -4.50 1.91 -25.65
C GLU A 46 -4.04 3.09 -24.75
N LEU A 47 -4.90 3.54 -23.83
CA LEU A 47 -4.61 4.66 -22.94
C LEU A 47 -3.40 4.39 -22.01
N TYR A 48 -3.30 3.19 -21.46
CA TYR A 48 -2.23 2.80 -20.54
C TYR A 48 -1.00 2.19 -21.24
N GLY A 49 -1.10 1.91 -22.54
CA GLY A 49 -0.03 1.40 -23.38
C GLY A 49 0.23 -0.11 -23.25
N SER A 50 -0.44 -0.82 -22.32
CA SER A 50 -0.36 -2.27 -22.23
C SER A 50 -1.55 -2.89 -21.48
N THR A 51 -1.81 -4.17 -21.76
CA THR A 51 -2.79 -5.00 -21.06
C THR A 51 -2.48 -5.09 -19.56
N GLU A 52 -1.20 -5.24 -19.21
CA GLU A 52 -0.74 -5.28 -17.81
C GLU A 52 -1.04 -3.98 -17.06
N ALA A 53 -0.78 -2.83 -17.70
CA ALA A 53 -0.99 -1.52 -17.09
C ALA A 53 -2.49 -1.21 -16.94
N ALA A 54 -3.30 -1.57 -17.93
CA ALA A 54 -4.76 -1.47 -17.84
C ALA A 54 -5.34 -2.37 -16.74
N LEU A 55 -4.87 -3.62 -16.64
CA LEU A 55 -5.26 -4.53 -15.58
C LEU A 55 -4.83 -4.01 -14.19
N ASN A 56 -3.60 -3.53 -14.06
CA ASN A 56 -3.14 -2.92 -12.80
C ASN A 56 -4.06 -1.76 -12.39
N ASN A 57 -4.40 -0.87 -13.32
CA ASN A 57 -5.32 0.21 -13.03
C ASN A 57 -6.72 -0.30 -12.62
N ALA A 58 -7.23 -1.34 -13.28
CA ALA A 58 -8.50 -1.95 -12.91
C ALA A 58 -8.45 -2.56 -11.49
N LEU A 59 -7.35 -3.20 -11.11
CA LEU A 59 -7.13 -3.74 -9.76
C LEU A 59 -7.00 -2.63 -8.70
N GLU A 60 -6.37 -1.50 -9.03
CA GLU A 60 -6.27 -0.34 -8.14
C GLU A 60 -7.62 0.37 -7.92
N VAL A 61 -8.39 0.54 -8.99
CA VAL A 61 -9.64 1.30 -8.98
C VAL A 61 -10.81 0.48 -8.45
N THR A 62 -10.88 -0.79 -8.85
CA THR A 62 -11.98 -1.68 -8.48
C THR A 62 -11.61 -2.35 -7.16
N CYS A 63 -11.62 -1.59 -6.07
CA CYS A 63 -11.46 -2.13 -4.72
C CYS A 63 -12.60 -3.13 -4.45
N ALA A 64 -12.24 -4.41 -4.36
CA ALA A 64 -13.07 -5.54 -3.93
C ALA A 64 -14.24 -5.98 -4.84
N PRO A 65 -13.95 -6.56 -6.02
CA PRO A 65 -14.85 -7.53 -6.65
C PRO A 65 -14.76 -8.91 -5.98
N GLY A 66 -15.64 -9.83 -6.37
CA GLY A 66 -15.57 -11.25 -6.00
C GLY A 66 -14.13 -11.76 -6.09
N LEU A 67 -13.48 -11.91 -4.92
CA LEU A 67 -12.03 -12.09 -4.80
C LEU A 67 -11.52 -13.33 -5.55
N ILE A 68 -12.41 -14.32 -5.74
CA ILE A 68 -12.14 -15.54 -6.52
C ILE A 68 -11.91 -15.19 -8.00
N ALA A 69 -12.76 -14.37 -8.61
CA ALA A 69 -12.63 -14.01 -10.02
C ALA A 69 -11.35 -13.19 -10.31
N VAL A 70 -10.83 -12.44 -9.32
CA VAL A 70 -9.52 -11.78 -9.43
C VAL A 70 -8.39 -12.80 -9.58
N VAL A 71 -8.49 -13.96 -8.93
CA VAL A 71 -7.50 -15.02 -9.08
C VAL A 71 -7.51 -15.57 -10.50
N ASP A 72 -8.68 -15.79 -11.08
CA ASP A 72 -8.80 -16.29 -12.46
C ASP A 72 -8.20 -15.29 -13.46
N VAL A 73 -8.43 -13.99 -13.26
CA VAL A 73 -7.85 -12.93 -14.09
C VAL A 73 -6.34 -12.84 -13.92
N LEU A 74 -5.83 -12.91 -12.69
CA LEU A 74 -4.40 -12.92 -12.42
C LEU A 74 -3.74 -14.19 -12.99
N MET A 75 -4.41 -15.33 -12.94
CA MET A 75 -3.94 -16.58 -13.52
C MET A 75 -3.85 -16.49 -15.05
N ALA A 76 -4.90 -16.00 -15.70
CA ALA A 76 -4.90 -15.76 -17.15
C ALA A 76 -3.80 -14.77 -17.56
N ALA A 77 -3.69 -13.64 -16.85
CA ALA A 77 -2.69 -12.62 -17.14
C ALA A 77 -1.25 -13.09 -16.88
N LEU A 78 -1.01 -13.90 -15.84
CA LEU A 78 0.32 -14.48 -15.57
C LEU A 78 0.67 -15.62 -16.52
N ASN A 79 -0.31 -16.31 -17.12
CA ASN A 79 -0.05 -17.24 -18.22
C ASN A 79 0.46 -16.50 -19.47
N GLU A 80 -0.09 -15.32 -19.75
CA GLU A 80 0.37 -14.47 -20.86
C GLU A 80 1.69 -13.73 -20.53
N PHE A 81 1.83 -13.25 -19.29
CA PHE A 81 2.95 -12.44 -18.81
C PHE A 81 3.62 -13.05 -17.55
N PRO A 82 4.29 -14.22 -17.66
CA PRO A 82 4.78 -14.97 -16.49
C PRO A 82 5.86 -14.24 -15.67
N ASN A 83 6.58 -13.32 -16.31
CA ASN A 83 7.66 -12.54 -15.69
C ASN A 83 7.20 -11.16 -15.19
N SER A 84 5.89 -10.90 -15.18
CA SER A 84 5.35 -9.60 -14.78
C SER A 84 5.55 -9.37 -13.28
N THR A 85 6.56 -8.58 -12.92
CA THR A 85 6.84 -8.21 -11.52
C THR A 85 5.66 -7.51 -10.83
N LEU A 86 4.84 -6.81 -11.62
CA LEU A 86 3.65 -6.10 -11.15
C LEU A 86 2.52 -7.07 -10.80
N LEU A 87 2.19 -8.02 -11.69
CA LEU A 87 1.16 -9.03 -11.43
C LEU A 87 1.57 -9.96 -10.30
N GLN A 88 2.84 -10.37 -10.22
CA GLN A 88 3.37 -11.15 -9.11
C GLN A 88 3.28 -10.40 -7.77
N LYS A 89 3.46 -9.07 -7.78
CA LYS A 89 3.23 -8.23 -6.59
C LYS A 89 1.77 -8.30 -6.15
N TRP A 90 0.82 -8.20 -7.07
CA TRP A 90 -0.62 -8.33 -6.75
C TRP A 90 -0.95 -9.66 -6.09
N VAL A 91 -0.47 -10.78 -6.63
CA VAL A 91 -0.67 -12.11 -6.02
C VAL A 91 -0.17 -12.14 -4.57
N ARG A 92 1.04 -11.61 -4.32
CA ARG A 92 1.62 -11.57 -2.96
C ARG A 92 0.85 -10.65 -2.02
N ASP A 93 0.46 -9.46 -2.48
CA ASP A 93 -0.26 -8.48 -1.67
C ASP A 93 -1.66 -8.99 -1.30
N LEU A 94 -2.38 -9.59 -2.25
CA LEU A 94 -3.67 -10.22 -1.99
C LEU A 94 -3.54 -11.40 -1.02
N TYR A 95 -2.52 -12.24 -1.18
CA TYR A 95 -2.28 -13.36 -0.26
C TYR A 95 -1.96 -12.87 1.16
N ARG A 96 -1.07 -11.88 1.30
CA ARG A 96 -0.75 -11.27 2.60
C ARG A 96 -1.98 -10.68 3.27
N THR A 97 -2.84 -10.03 2.49
CA THR A 97 -4.11 -9.47 2.97
C THR A 97 -5.04 -10.59 3.46
N ALA A 98 -5.19 -11.68 2.71
CA ALA A 98 -5.97 -12.84 3.13
C ALA A 98 -5.43 -13.43 4.45
N VAL A 99 -4.11 -13.68 4.54
CA VAL A 99 -3.44 -14.18 5.76
C VAL A 99 -3.67 -13.26 6.96
N TYR A 100 -3.58 -11.94 6.76
CA TYR A 100 -3.86 -10.96 7.80
C TYR A 100 -5.28 -11.13 8.35
N HIS A 101 -6.29 -11.28 7.48
CA HIS A 101 -7.67 -11.48 7.91
C HIS A 101 -7.89 -12.80 8.66
N TYR A 102 -7.26 -13.90 8.25
CA TYR A 102 -7.28 -15.16 9.03
C TYR A 102 -6.69 -14.97 10.43
N LYS A 103 -5.55 -14.28 10.53
CA LYS A 103 -4.90 -13.97 11.82
C LYS A 103 -5.81 -13.12 12.72
N CYS A 104 -6.44 -12.08 12.16
CA CYS A 104 -7.40 -11.24 12.89
C CYS A 104 -8.62 -12.05 13.38
N ALA A 105 -9.09 -13.01 12.57
CA ALA A 105 -10.17 -13.92 12.93
C ALA A 105 -9.75 -15.06 13.88
N LYS A 106 -8.45 -15.15 14.23
CA LYS A 106 -7.85 -16.27 15.00
C LYS A 106 -8.12 -17.64 14.37
N GLN A 107 -8.17 -17.68 13.04
CA GLN A 107 -8.34 -18.90 12.26
C GLN A 107 -7.03 -19.28 11.56
N PRO A 108 -6.72 -20.57 11.39
CA PRO A 108 -5.58 -21.00 10.59
C PRO A 108 -5.82 -20.69 9.11
N VAL A 109 -4.77 -20.34 8.38
CA VAL A 109 -4.83 -20.17 6.92
C VAL A 109 -4.94 -21.57 6.30
N PRO A 110 -5.95 -21.84 5.46
CA PRO A 110 -6.09 -23.14 4.81
C PRO A 110 -4.92 -23.36 3.86
N SER A 111 -4.29 -24.52 3.98
CA SER A 111 -3.26 -24.97 3.05
C SER A 111 -3.94 -25.70 1.89
N PRO A 112 -3.45 -25.58 0.65
CA PRO A 112 -3.96 -26.40 -0.43
C PRO A 112 -3.72 -27.86 -0.07
N THR A 113 -4.80 -28.60 0.19
CA THR A 113 -4.72 -30.05 0.33
C THR A 113 -4.36 -30.60 -1.06
N ASN A 114 -3.10 -30.99 -1.23
CA ASN A 114 -2.64 -31.79 -2.36
C ASN A 114 -3.42 -33.11 -2.35
N THR A 115 -4.62 -33.08 -2.90
CA THR A 115 -5.54 -34.21 -2.95
C THR A 115 -5.16 -35.02 -4.17
N GLU A 116 -3.96 -35.62 -4.15
CA GLU A 116 -3.54 -36.64 -5.09
C GLU A 116 -2.36 -37.43 -4.49
N ASN A 117 -2.69 -38.61 -3.97
CA ASN A 117 -1.88 -39.83 -3.81
C ASN A 117 -0.34 -39.69 -3.77
N THR A 118 0.27 -40.00 -2.62
CA THR A 118 1.32 -41.05 -2.45
C THR A 118 2.23 -40.75 -1.25
N THR A 119 2.38 -41.78 -0.42
CA THR A 119 3.37 -41.98 0.64
C THR A 119 4.78 -41.50 0.28
N ALA A 120 5.20 -40.35 0.80
CA ALA A 120 6.58 -40.06 1.18
C ALA A 120 6.60 -38.76 2.01
N ALA A 121 7.20 -38.84 3.20
CA ALA A 121 7.42 -37.70 4.07
C ALA A 121 8.40 -36.71 3.42
N ALA A 122 7.85 -35.75 2.67
CA ALA A 122 8.60 -34.57 2.22
C ALA A 122 8.36 -33.44 3.22
N THR A 123 9.41 -33.13 3.97
CA THR A 123 9.48 -31.97 4.87
C THR A 123 9.25 -30.70 4.05
N ALA A 124 8.04 -30.12 4.15
CA ALA A 124 7.72 -28.86 3.50
C ALA A 124 8.61 -27.76 4.09
N ALA A 125 9.55 -27.26 3.29
CA ALA A 125 10.36 -26.11 3.65
C ALA A 125 9.45 -24.88 3.84
N PRO A 126 9.67 -24.05 4.88
CA PRO A 126 8.93 -22.80 5.03
C PRO A 126 9.08 -21.95 3.77
N LEU A 127 7.98 -21.36 3.27
CA LEU A 127 8.02 -20.34 2.22
C LEU A 127 8.82 -19.14 2.73
N THR A 128 10.13 -19.12 2.47
CA THR A 128 11.03 -18.05 2.87
C THR A 128 10.65 -16.78 2.11
N GLU A 129 10.33 -15.71 2.84
CA GLU A 129 10.07 -14.39 2.26
C GLU A 129 11.24 -13.97 1.37
N LEU A 130 11.03 -13.96 0.05
CA LEU A 130 11.97 -13.37 -0.90
C LEU A 130 12.08 -11.87 -0.61
N GLY A 131 13.22 -11.49 -0.01
CA GLY A 131 13.55 -10.13 0.39
C GLY A 131 13.42 -9.14 -0.76
N TYR A 132 12.58 -8.12 -0.55
CA TYR A 132 12.52 -6.93 -1.38
C TYR A 132 13.81 -6.11 -1.20
N ASN A 133 14.83 -6.40 -2.02
CA ASN A 133 16.06 -5.63 -2.07
C ASN A 133 15.86 -4.34 -2.87
N ASN A 134 15.35 -3.30 -2.23
CA ASN A 134 15.39 -1.94 -2.79
C ASN A 134 16.78 -1.31 -2.55
N ALA A 135 17.49 -1.07 -3.66
CA ALA A 135 18.55 -0.10 -3.89
C ALA A 135 19.44 0.34 -2.69
N LYS A 136 20.61 -0.31 -2.63
CA LYS A 136 21.96 0.21 -2.30
C LYS A 136 22.00 1.59 -1.63
N GLY A 137 22.00 1.56 -0.30
CA GLY A 137 22.24 2.71 0.57
C GLY A 137 22.46 2.20 1.99
N ASP A 138 23.69 1.76 2.25
CA ASP A 138 24.22 1.11 3.45
C ASP A 138 23.75 1.75 4.76
N SER A 139 22.56 1.38 5.20
CA SER A 139 22.21 1.57 6.59
C SER A 139 21.38 0.38 6.99
N GLU A 140 22.15 -0.57 7.49
CA GLU A 140 21.81 -1.85 8.10
C GLU A 140 20.76 -1.63 9.20
N ALA A 141 19.65 -2.37 9.10
CA ALA A 141 18.78 -2.55 10.25
C ALA A 141 19.61 -3.34 11.28
N LEU A 142 19.73 -2.79 12.49
CA LEU A 142 20.47 -3.45 13.56
C LEU A 142 19.51 -4.34 14.34
N ASN A 143 19.95 -5.57 14.61
CA ASN A 143 19.28 -6.47 15.53
C ASN A 143 19.67 -6.05 16.95
N ILE A 144 18.70 -5.66 17.77
CA ILE A 144 18.93 -5.15 19.12
C ILE A 144 18.40 -6.09 20.20
N ASP A 145 19.13 -6.21 21.30
CA ASP A 145 18.60 -6.69 22.56
C ASP A 145 17.97 -5.51 23.31
N ALA A 146 16.71 -5.63 23.74
CA ALA A 146 16.01 -4.59 24.48
C ALA A 146 16.74 -4.19 25.77
N GLY A 147 17.50 -5.10 26.39
CA GLY A 147 18.26 -4.84 27.62
C GLY A 147 19.40 -3.83 27.46
N ASP A 148 19.94 -3.68 26.25
CA ASP A 148 21.14 -2.88 25.97
C ASP A 148 20.85 -1.39 25.74
N TYR A 149 19.57 -1.03 25.58
CA TYR A 149 19.15 0.32 25.21
C TYR A 149 18.38 0.97 26.36
N GLU A 150 18.46 2.29 26.41
CA GLU A 150 17.68 3.12 27.32
C GLU A 150 16.78 4.03 26.48
N ASP A 151 15.48 3.98 26.79
CA ASP A 151 14.48 4.76 26.09
C ASP A 151 14.64 6.24 26.47
N PHE A 152 14.62 7.08 25.45
CA PHE A 152 14.75 8.52 25.57
C PHE A 152 13.37 9.16 25.41
N PRO A 153 12.99 10.09 26.32
CA PRO A 153 11.68 10.74 26.23
C PRO A 153 11.51 11.49 24.91
N ASP A 154 10.26 11.60 24.48
CA ASP A 154 9.92 12.35 23.27
C ASP A 154 10.38 13.81 23.38
N PRO A 155 10.85 14.40 22.26
CA PRO A 155 11.28 15.78 22.30
C PRO A 155 10.09 16.68 22.63
N VAL A 156 10.28 17.63 23.53
CA VAL A 156 9.27 18.67 23.80
C VAL A 156 9.07 19.49 22.52
N ALA A 157 7.82 19.81 22.19
CA ALA A 157 7.50 20.65 21.04
C ALA A 157 8.30 21.96 21.09
N GLN A 158 9.06 22.24 20.03
CA GLN A 158 9.92 23.41 19.94
C GLN A 158 9.10 24.69 19.68
N GLY A 159 8.35 25.15 20.68
CA GLY A 159 7.69 26.46 20.70
C GLY A 159 6.87 26.85 19.44
N PRO A 160 6.47 28.12 19.33
CA PRO A 160 5.88 28.66 18.12
C PRO A 160 6.97 28.85 17.06
N GLY A 161 7.05 27.94 16.08
CA GLY A 161 7.98 28.02 14.95
C GLY A 161 8.82 26.77 14.69
N GLY A 162 8.81 25.79 15.61
CA GLY A 162 9.44 24.49 15.39
C GLY A 162 8.73 23.65 14.32
N HIS A 163 9.47 22.74 13.70
CA HIS A 163 8.85 21.75 12.81
C HIS A 163 7.88 20.88 13.62
N PRO A 164 6.62 20.70 13.18
CA PRO A 164 5.67 19.89 13.92
C PRO A 164 6.20 18.47 14.07
N ILE A 165 6.09 17.95 15.29
CA ILE A 165 6.49 16.58 15.59
C ILE A 165 5.56 15.62 14.85
N ASP A 166 6.14 14.64 14.17
CA ASP A 166 5.39 13.57 13.51
C ASP A 166 4.88 12.58 14.57
N THR A 167 3.66 12.81 15.07
CA THR A 167 3.02 11.97 16.08
C THR A 167 2.83 10.53 15.61
N LYS A 168 2.64 10.30 14.31
CA LYS A 168 2.56 8.93 13.75
C LYS A 168 3.90 8.23 13.95
N LEU A 169 5.01 8.89 13.62
CA LEU A 169 6.34 8.31 13.77
C LEU A 169 6.65 7.95 15.23
N LEU A 170 6.33 8.84 16.18
CA LEU A 170 6.51 8.59 17.60
C LEU A 170 5.70 7.40 18.13
N SER A 171 4.52 7.15 17.55
CA SER A 171 3.71 5.99 17.94
C SER A 171 4.26 4.65 17.42
N LEU A 172 5.12 4.67 16.41
CA LEU A 172 5.62 3.46 15.72
C LEU A 172 7.04 3.10 16.11
N ALA A 173 7.83 4.09 16.55
CA ALA A 173 9.20 3.90 16.95
C ALA A 173 9.51 4.72 18.21
N ILE A 174 10.20 4.07 19.14
CA ILE A 174 10.62 4.68 20.39
C ILE A 174 12.07 5.17 20.20
N ARG A 175 12.36 6.38 20.68
CA ARG A 175 13.72 6.94 20.65
C ARG A 175 14.54 6.28 21.74
N CYS A 176 15.77 5.89 21.43
CA CYS A 176 16.65 5.26 22.40
C CYS A 176 18.12 5.59 22.11
N TYR A 177 19.00 5.23 23.04
CA TYR A 177 20.43 5.17 22.85
C TYR A 177 20.97 3.91 23.53
N LYS A 178 22.13 3.43 23.09
CA LYS A 178 22.78 2.27 23.70
C LYS A 178 23.43 2.69 25.02
N LYS A 179 23.24 1.93 26.10
CA LYS A 179 23.74 2.26 27.45
C LYS A 179 25.25 2.45 27.51
N ASP A 180 25.99 1.64 26.75
CA ASP A 180 27.45 1.66 26.71
C ASP A 180 28.04 2.59 25.64
N ASP A 181 27.21 3.28 24.85
CA ASP A 181 27.70 4.19 23.81
C ASP A 181 28.06 5.56 24.43
N PRO A 182 29.36 5.93 24.50
CA PRO A 182 29.76 7.20 25.08
C PRO A 182 29.24 8.40 24.29
N SER A 183 28.93 8.22 23.00
CA SER A 183 28.39 9.28 22.16
C SER A 183 26.89 9.49 22.34
N LYS A 184 26.20 8.53 22.99
CA LYS A 184 24.73 8.47 23.11
C LYS A 184 24.04 8.77 21.78
N ALA A 185 24.52 8.16 20.69
CA ALA A 185 23.99 8.42 19.37
C ALA A 185 22.49 8.07 19.33
N HIS A 186 21.66 9.03 18.90
CA HIS A 186 20.22 8.84 18.84
C HIS A 186 19.85 7.74 17.84
N MET A 187 19.08 6.78 18.33
CA MET A 187 18.52 5.68 17.56
C MET A 187 17.01 5.62 17.77
N PHE A 188 16.38 4.79 16.94
CA PHE A 188 14.98 4.44 17.03
C PHE A 188 14.88 2.92 17.00
N HIS A 189 14.09 2.34 17.88
CA HIS A 189 13.68 0.93 17.77
C HIS A 189 12.17 0.82 17.60
N CYS A 190 11.71 -0.31 17.07
CA CYS A 190 10.29 -0.54 16.83
C CYS A 190 9.49 -0.51 18.14
N ALA A 191 8.29 0.08 18.14
CA ALA A 191 7.39 0.02 19.30
C ALA A 191 6.97 -1.43 19.67
N GLY A 192 7.11 -2.36 18.72
CA GLY A 192 6.93 -3.81 18.94
C GLY A 192 8.09 -4.50 19.67
N THR A 193 9.12 -3.78 20.14
CA THR A 193 10.28 -4.39 20.82
C THR A 193 9.90 -5.10 22.11
N ASN A 194 8.95 -4.56 22.89
CA ASN A 194 8.44 -5.22 24.10
C ASN A 194 7.69 -6.54 23.83
N THR A 195 7.35 -6.80 22.57
CA THR A 195 6.67 -8.01 22.09
C THR A 195 7.56 -8.87 21.21
N GLY A 196 8.87 -8.59 21.16
CA GLY A 196 9.88 -9.42 20.49
C GLY A 196 10.51 -8.84 19.22
N CYS A 197 10.11 -7.64 18.77
CA CYS A 197 10.76 -7.03 17.60
C CYS A 197 12.16 -6.53 17.92
N THR A 198 13.17 -6.99 17.20
CA THR A 198 14.56 -6.56 17.42
C THR A 198 15.04 -5.52 16.41
N THR A 199 14.14 -4.93 15.62
CA THR A 199 14.55 -3.98 14.56
C THR A 199 14.81 -2.59 15.13
N ALA A 200 15.99 -2.04 14.83
CA ALA A 200 16.35 -0.66 15.13
C ALA A 200 17.03 0.06 13.96
N TRP A 201 17.00 1.39 14.01
CA TRP A 201 17.54 2.30 13.01
C TRP A 201 18.32 3.45 13.66
N LYS A 202 19.45 3.82 13.07
CA LYS A 202 20.19 5.04 13.43
C LYS A 202 19.48 6.28 12.87
N SER A 203 19.51 7.41 13.59
CA SER A 203 18.94 8.67 13.09
C SER A 203 19.76 9.21 11.91
N LYS A 204 19.42 8.77 10.71
CA LYS A 204 19.93 9.30 9.44
C LYS A 204 18.77 9.86 8.63
N ASN A 205 19.10 10.57 7.56
CA ASN A 205 18.16 10.84 6.48
C ASN A 205 17.47 9.51 6.13
N TRP A 206 16.16 9.52 5.89
CA TRP A 206 15.32 8.33 5.56
C TRP A 206 14.84 7.43 6.72
N VAL A 207 15.15 7.74 7.99
CA VAL A 207 14.68 6.92 9.12
C VAL A 207 13.15 6.76 9.14
N LYS A 208 12.40 7.85 8.84
CA LYS A 208 10.94 7.84 8.74
C LYS A 208 10.42 6.80 7.75
N ARG A 209 10.96 6.78 6.52
CA ARG A 209 10.51 5.83 5.49
C ARG A 209 10.74 4.40 5.93
N ARG A 210 11.86 4.11 6.60
CA ARG A 210 12.21 2.77 7.06
C ARG A 210 11.33 2.29 8.20
N ILE A 211 11.05 3.17 9.17
CA ILE A 211 10.10 2.89 10.24
C ILE A 211 8.73 2.55 9.64
N LEU A 212 8.23 3.34 8.69
CA LEU A 212 6.93 3.09 8.05
C LEU A 212 6.91 1.75 7.27
N VAL A 213 7.96 1.46 6.50
CA VAL A 213 8.06 0.20 5.73
C VAL A 213 8.10 -1.01 6.66
N HIS A 214 8.88 -0.94 7.74
CA HIS A 214 8.93 -2.01 8.74
C HIS A 214 7.62 -2.14 9.49
N ALA A 215 7.01 -1.04 9.93
CA ALA A 215 5.79 -1.07 10.71
C ALA A 215 4.62 -1.70 9.95
N ALA A 216 4.57 -1.54 8.63
CA ALA A 216 3.60 -2.21 7.76
C ALA A 216 3.70 -3.75 7.80
N THR A 217 4.90 -4.30 7.99
CA THR A 217 5.13 -5.76 7.98
C THR A 217 5.43 -6.35 9.36
N CYS A 218 5.72 -5.55 10.37
CA CYS A 218 6.14 -6.00 11.69
C CYS A 218 5.02 -6.74 12.43
N GLU A 219 5.13 -8.06 12.61
CA GLU A 219 4.10 -8.86 13.31
C GLU A 219 3.97 -8.57 14.80
N HIS A 220 5.04 -8.07 15.42
CA HIS A 220 5.06 -7.69 16.83
C HIS A 220 4.36 -6.35 17.08
N LEU A 221 4.12 -5.54 16.05
CA LEU A 221 3.47 -4.24 16.25
C LEU A 221 1.98 -4.43 16.59
N PRO A 222 1.45 -3.80 17.66
CA PRO A 222 0.05 -3.88 18.02
C PRO A 222 -0.90 -3.55 16.86
N CYS A 223 -1.96 -4.34 16.67
CA CYS A 223 -2.92 -4.18 15.56
C CYS A 223 -3.50 -2.76 15.49
N LYS A 224 -3.83 -2.14 16.64
CA LYS A 224 -4.33 -0.76 16.71
C LYS A 224 -3.37 0.29 16.13
N LEU A 225 -2.06 0.04 16.16
CA LEU A 225 -1.07 0.93 15.54
C LEU A 225 -0.96 0.70 14.03
N LYS A 226 -1.12 -0.55 13.58
CA LYS A 226 -1.18 -0.90 12.15
C LYS A 226 -2.41 -0.31 11.45
N GLU A 227 -3.59 -0.39 12.08
CA GLU A 227 -4.82 0.19 11.53
C GLU A 227 -4.68 1.71 11.31
N LYS A 228 -4.02 2.42 12.25
CA LYS A 228 -3.73 3.85 12.11
C LYS A 228 -2.73 4.14 10.98
N LEU A 229 -1.82 3.22 10.71
CA LEU A 229 -0.87 3.28 9.61
C LEU A 229 -1.59 3.13 8.27
N ASP A 230 -2.44 2.12 8.13
CA ASP A 230 -3.14 1.82 6.88
C ASP A 230 -4.11 2.95 6.51
N GLY A 231 -4.91 3.42 7.47
CA GLY A 231 -5.76 4.60 7.28
C GLY A 231 -4.95 5.88 7.01
N GLY A 232 -3.75 5.99 7.57
CA GLY A 232 -2.85 7.13 7.35
C GLY A 232 -2.14 7.11 5.98
N LEU A 233 -1.69 5.95 5.52
CA LEU A 233 -1.04 5.75 4.22
C LEU A 233 -2.02 5.98 3.07
N ALA A 234 -3.27 5.55 3.23
CA ALA A 234 -4.35 5.85 2.28
C ALA A 234 -4.57 7.36 2.13
N MET A 235 -4.56 8.12 3.24
CA MET A 235 -4.70 9.58 3.23
C MET A 235 -3.48 10.32 2.68
N ASP A 236 -2.29 9.73 2.85
CA ASP A 236 -1.03 10.30 2.37
C ASP A 236 -0.73 9.97 0.90
N ALA A 237 -1.53 9.10 0.28
CA ALA A 237 -1.45 8.75 -1.13
C ALA A 237 -1.59 9.99 -2.02
N PRO A 238 -0.85 10.08 -3.15
CA PRO A 238 -0.93 11.21 -4.07
C PRO A 238 -2.35 11.54 -4.55
N SER A 239 -3.21 10.52 -4.69
CA SER A 239 -4.62 10.66 -5.05
C SER A 239 -5.45 11.38 -3.98
N ALA A 240 -5.28 11.03 -2.71
CA ALA A 240 -5.96 11.65 -1.58
C ALA A 240 -5.50 13.11 -1.37
N LYS A 241 -4.20 13.39 -1.53
CA LYS A 241 -3.66 14.76 -1.45
C LYS A 241 -4.20 15.67 -2.55
N SER A 242 -4.45 15.11 -3.74
CA SER A 242 -5.05 15.85 -4.85
C SER A 242 -6.53 16.19 -4.62
N ALA A 243 -7.27 15.33 -3.92
CA ALA A 243 -8.67 15.58 -3.58
C ALA A 243 -8.84 16.71 -2.54
N VAL A 244 -7.96 16.79 -1.54
CA VAL A 244 -8.01 17.81 -0.48
C VAL A 244 -7.67 19.21 -1.01
N LEU A 245 -6.71 19.32 -1.93
CA LEU A 245 -6.34 20.59 -2.56
C LEU A 245 -7.47 21.20 -3.40
N ASN A 246 -8.39 20.37 -3.93
CA ASN A 246 -9.52 20.83 -4.72
C ASN A 246 -10.68 21.41 -3.87
N CYS A 247 -10.77 21.06 -2.58
CA CYS A 247 -11.79 21.61 -1.69
C CYS A 247 -11.42 22.98 -1.10
N ALA A 248 -10.13 23.31 -0.99
CA ALA A 248 -9.67 24.54 -0.35
C ALA A 248 -9.86 25.80 -1.21
N THR A 249 -10.09 25.66 -2.52
CA THR A 249 -10.13 26.79 -3.47
C THR A 249 -11.53 27.39 -3.67
N ALA A 250 -12.55 26.95 -2.92
CA ALA A 250 -13.94 27.34 -3.15
C ALA A 250 -14.42 28.59 -2.39
N ASN A 251 -13.62 29.21 -1.52
CA ASN A 251 -14.07 30.38 -0.77
C ASN A 251 -12.99 31.46 -0.59
N SER A 252 -12.91 32.40 -1.53
CA SER A 252 -12.39 33.75 -1.28
C SER A 252 -12.83 34.69 -2.41
N LYS A 253 -13.99 35.31 -2.21
CA LYS A 253 -14.50 36.38 -3.07
C LYS A 253 -14.35 37.69 -2.28
N ALA A 254 -13.40 38.54 -2.68
CA ALA A 254 -13.30 39.92 -2.21
C ALA A 254 -13.20 40.84 -3.45
N PRO A 255 -13.90 41.99 -3.48
CA PRO A 255 -13.87 42.90 -4.61
C PRO A 255 -12.88 44.04 -4.36
N HIS A 256 -11.96 44.29 -5.27
CA HIS A 256 -11.34 45.60 -5.41
C HIS A 256 -11.14 45.98 -6.87
N SER A 257 -11.70 47.14 -7.19
CA SER A 257 -11.62 47.88 -8.43
C SER A 257 -10.40 48.80 -8.39
N SER A 258 -9.60 48.84 -9.47
CA SER A 258 -9.09 50.10 -10.05
C SER A 258 -8.13 49.84 -11.22
N SER A 259 -8.28 50.70 -12.22
CA SER A 259 -7.69 50.73 -13.56
C SER A 259 -6.17 50.87 -13.64
N GLY A 260 -5.60 50.32 -14.71
CA GLY A 260 -4.25 50.63 -15.19
C GLY A 260 -4.06 50.09 -16.61
N ILE A 261 -3.96 51.01 -17.58
CA ILE A 261 -3.78 50.72 -19.02
C ILE A 261 -2.32 50.34 -19.25
N ALA A 262 -2.08 49.11 -19.72
CA ALA A 262 -0.80 48.73 -20.34
C ALA A 262 -1.07 47.78 -21.52
N VAL A 263 -0.63 48.20 -22.70
CA VAL A 263 -0.70 47.46 -23.96
C VAL A 263 0.31 46.31 -23.89
N THR A 264 -0.19 45.07 -23.78
CA THR A 264 0.58 43.85 -24.00
C THR A 264 -0.15 42.97 -24.99
N THR A 265 0.62 42.39 -25.91
CA THR A 265 0.18 41.56 -27.03
C THR A 265 -0.58 40.34 -26.53
N LYS A 266 -1.90 40.33 -26.78
CA LYS A 266 -2.83 39.26 -26.39
C LYS A 266 -2.56 38.00 -27.21
N SER A 267 -1.75 37.08 -26.66
CA SER A 267 -1.87 35.67 -26.97
C SER A 267 -3.19 35.17 -26.39
N GLN A 268 -4.07 34.61 -27.23
CA GLN A 268 -5.32 34.03 -26.76
C GLN A 268 -5.01 32.89 -25.78
N PRO A 269 -5.58 32.88 -24.56
CA PRO A 269 -5.45 31.74 -23.68
C PRO A 269 -6.11 30.53 -24.36
N SER A 270 -5.32 29.47 -24.51
CA SER A 270 -5.79 28.20 -25.06
C SER A 270 -7.07 27.76 -24.31
N VAL A 271 -8.10 27.39 -25.08
CA VAL A 271 -9.40 26.93 -24.56
C VAL A 271 -9.32 25.49 -24.05
N ALA A 272 -8.24 24.76 -24.40
CA ALA A 272 -8.00 23.37 -24.01
C ALA A 272 -8.04 23.08 -22.49
N PRO A 273 -7.48 23.91 -21.60
CA PRO A 273 -7.60 23.70 -20.15
C PRO A 273 -9.04 23.86 -19.61
N LEU A 274 -9.88 24.69 -20.25
CA LEU A 274 -11.27 24.88 -19.80
C LEU A 274 -12.18 23.72 -20.21
N THR A 275 -12.01 23.21 -21.43
CA THR A 275 -12.74 22.02 -21.88
C THR A 275 -12.35 20.78 -21.10
N LYS A 276 -11.06 20.59 -20.78
CA LYS A 276 -10.60 19.48 -19.94
C LYS A 276 -11.17 19.55 -18.52
N LYS A 277 -11.25 20.75 -17.93
CA LYS A 277 -11.85 20.94 -16.61
C LYS A 277 -13.35 20.61 -16.61
N ALA A 278 -14.11 21.12 -17.59
CA ALA A 278 -15.53 20.84 -17.72
C ALA A 278 -15.80 19.33 -17.94
N GLN A 279 -14.95 18.64 -18.70
CA GLN A 279 -15.06 17.20 -18.91
C GLN A 279 -14.81 16.40 -17.62
N ILE A 280 -13.83 16.80 -16.81
CA ILE A 280 -13.57 16.16 -15.50
C ILE A 280 -14.74 16.39 -14.53
N GLU A 281 -15.30 17.60 -14.49
CA GLU A 281 -16.46 17.92 -13.66
C GLU A 281 -17.69 17.09 -14.07
N ALA A 282 -17.94 16.93 -15.38
CA ALA A 282 -19.02 16.12 -15.90
C ALA A 282 -18.86 14.62 -15.56
N LEU A 283 -17.66 14.06 -15.72
CA LEU A 283 -17.37 12.67 -15.36
C LEU A 283 -17.50 12.43 -13.85
N THR A 284 -17.08 13.40 -13.03
CA THR A 284 -17.21 13.32 -11.57
C THR A 284 -18.67 13.34 -11.14
N ALA A 285 -19.49 14.19 -11.76
CA ALA A 285 -20.93 14.25 -11.49
C ALA A 285 -21.64 12.95 -11.91
N GLN A 286 -21.25 12.36 -13.06
CA GLN A 286 -21.79 11.09 -13.51
C GLN A 286 -21.44 9.95 -12.54
N LEU A 287 -20.18 9.85 -12.12
CA LEU A 287 -19.73 8.83 -11.16
C LEU A 287 -20.50 8.94 -9.84
N HIS A 288 -20.73 10.16 -9.35
CA HIS A 288 -21.55 10.39 -8.15
C HIS A 288 -23.00 9.91 -8.32
N ALA A 289 -23.60 10.16 -9.48
CA ALA A 289 -24.95 9.70 -9.77
C ALA A 289 -25.02 8.16 -9.82
N ASP A 290 -24.06 7.51 -10.47
CA ASP A 290 -24.00 6.05 -10.59
C ASP A 290 -23.80 5.38 -9.23
N VAL A 291 -22.95 5.96 -8.36
CA VAL A 291 -22.76 5.49 -6.99
C VAL A 291 -24.05 5.60 -6.18
N VAL A 292 -24.76 6.72 -6.25
CA VAL A 292 -26.04 6.89 -5.55
C VAL A 292 -27.08 5.87 -6.06
N GLN A 293 -27.13 5.65 -7.37
CA GLN A 293 -28.05 4.68 -7.97
C GLN A 293 -27.73 3.24 -7.55
N LEU A 294 -26.46 2.91 -7.31
CA LEU A 294 -26.03 1.58 -6.83
C LEU A 294 -26.47 1.28 -5.38
N PHE A 295 -26.61 2.31 -4.54
CA PHE A 295 -26.93 2.15 -3.12
C PHE A 295 -28.39 2.47 -2.76
N CYS A 296 -29.13 3.13 -3.65
CA CYS A 296 -30.51 3.56 -3.41
C CYS A 296 -31.52 2.95 -4.39
N GLY A 297 -31.08 2.07 -5.29
CA GLY A 297 -31.91 1.33 -6.25
C GLY A 297 -32.24 -0.10 -5.82
#